data_AF-A0A139JVF8-F1
#
_entry.id   AF-A0A139JVF8-F1
#
_cell.length_a   1.000
_cell.length_b   1.000
_cell.length_c   1.000
_cell.angle_alpha   90.00
_cell.angle_beta   90.00
_cell.angle_gamma   90.00
#
_symmetry.space_group_name_H-M   'P 1'
#
loop_
_entity.id
_entity.type
_entity.pdbx_description
1 polymer ?
#
loop_
_entity_poly.entity_id
_entity_poly.type
_entity_poly.pdbx_seq_one_letter_code
_entity_poly.pdbx_strand_id
1 'polypeptide(L)'
;MAHEREGARITMPYFLAAPWIVLETDATAKILEKNARMLARYLPIEILPLPPGLAGRYERRVIWHENASGDPALMWLIAMLRSASAQEACAGGARRPEG
;
A
#
# COMPACT_ATOMS: atom_id res chain seq x y z
N MET A 1 7.87 13.47 11.27
CA MET A 1 7.86 13.70 9.81
C MET A 1 9.18 14.23 9.23
N ALA A 2 10.26 14.39 10.00
CA ALA A 2 11.52 14.97 9.51
C ALA A 2 12.66 13.96 9.27
N HIS A 3 12.47 12.67 9.58
CA HIS A 3 13.58 11.70 9.64
C HIS A 3 13.72 10.78 8.40
N GLU A 4 12.91 10.98 7.35
CA GLU A 4 12.85 10.09 6.17
C GLU A 4 13.60 10.64 4.93
N ARG A 5 14.23 11.82 5.04
CA ARG A 5 14.82 12.55 3.90
C ARG A 5 16.30 12.24 3.64
N GLU A 6 16.97 11.56 4.54
CA GLU A 6 18.40 11.29 4.43
C GLU A 6 18.63 10.12 3.48
N GLY A 7 18.99 10.41 2.22
CA GLY A 7 19.30 9.41 1.17
C GLY A 7 18.34 9.37 -0.03
N ALA A 8 17.24 10.14 -0.03
CA ALA A 8 16.32 10.16 -1.17
C ALA A 8 16.87 11.01 -2.34
N ARG A 9 17.24 10.38 -3.47
CA ARG A 9 17.64 11.10 -4.69
C ARG A 9 16.47 11.74 -5.43
N ILE A 10 15.27 11.18 -5.29
CA ILE A 10 14.05 11.66 -5.96
C ILE A 10 12.92 11.69 -4.93
N THR A 11 12.22 12.82 -4.85
CA THR A 11 11.03 12.98 -4.01
C THR A 11 9.85 13.35 -4.90
N MET A 12 8.73 12.68 -4.71
CA MET A 12 7.50 12.93 -5.47
C MET A 12 6.26 12.74 -4.60
N PRO A 13 5.15 13.45 -4.88
CA PRO A 13 3.94 13.34 -4.08
C PRO A 13 3.13 12.05 -4.30
N TYR A 14 3.32 11.36 -5.43
CA TYR A 14 2.53 10.19 -5.81
C TYR A 14 3.39 9.01 -6.27
N PHE A 15 2.99 7.79 -5.93
CA PHE A 15 3.81 6.59 -6.18
C PHE A 15 3.73 6.04 -7.61
N LEU A 16 2.79 6.48 -8.44
CA LEU A 16 2.55 5.87 -9.76
C LEU A 16 3.72 6.05 -10.75
N ALA A 17 4.53 7.09 -10.59
CA ALA A 17 5.74 7.28 -11.38
C ALA A 17 6.93 6.44 -10.88
N ALA A 18 6.91 6.01 -9.62
CA ALA A 18 8.00 5.26 -8.99
C ALA A 18 8.42 3.99 -9.74
N PRO A 19 7.52 3.10 -10.21
CA PRO A 19 7.96 1.90 -10.93
C PRO A 19 8.69 2.22 -12.23
N TRP A 20 8.29 3.26 -12.96
CA TRP A 20 8.96 3.67 -14.19
C TRP A 20 10.36 4.22 -13.92
N ILE A 21 10.52 4.96 -12.81
CA ILE A 21 11.83 5.45 -12.38
C ILE A 21 12.75 4.29 -11.99
N VAL A 22 12.23 3.27 -11.29
CA VAL A 22 13.00 2.07 -10.93
C VAL A 22 13.43 1.28 -12.18
N LEU A 23 12.63 1.28 -13.25
CA LEU A 23 12.99 0.61 -14.51
C LEU A 23 14.13 1.31 -15.27
N GLU A 24 14.23 2.63 -15.13
CA GLU A 24 15.17 3.45 -15.90
C GLU A 24 16.41 3.88 -15.08
N THR A 25 16.52 3.45 -13.82
CA THR A 25 17.60 3.88 -12.90
C THR A 25 17.99 2.76 -11.94
N ASP A 26 19.16 2.90 -11.29
CA ASP A 26 19.59 2.01 -10.19
C ASP A 26 18.92 2.34 -8.84
N ALA A 27 17.82 3.09 -8.85
CA ALA A 27 17.11 3.48 -7.63
C ALA A 27 16.18 2.36 -7.13
N THR A 28 15.93 2.35 -5.82
CA THR A 28 14.88 1.54 -5.21
C THR A 28 13.75 2.44 -4.72
N ALA A 29 12.53 1.91 -4.68
CA ALA A 29 11.35 2.61 -4.18
C ALA A 29 10.67 1.81 -3.06
N LYS A 30 10.40 2.48 -1.94
CA LYS A 30 9.60 1.93 -0.85
C LYS A 30 8.12 2.25 -1.09
N ILE A 31 7.32 1.24 -1.40
CA ILE A 31 5.86 1.35 -1.61
C ILE A 31 5.12 0.28 -0.80
N LEU A 32 3.79 0.39 -0.74
CA LEU A 32 2.96 -0.63 -0.11
C LEU A 32 3.12 -1.98 -0.81
N GLU A 33 3.32 -3.05 -0.03
CA GLU A 33 3.57 -4.40 -0.53
C GLU A 33 2.51 -4.86 -1.54
N LYS A 34 1.23 -4.57 -1.27
CA LYS A 34 0.12 -4.89 -2.19
C LYS A 34 0.34 -4.26 -3.58
N ASN A 35 0.83 -3.02 -3.63
CA ASN A 35 1.09 -2.32 -4.88
C ASN A 35 2.33 -2.89 -5.57
N ALA A 36 3.40 -3.18 -4.83
CA ALA A 36 4.61 -3.82 -5.38
C ALA A 36 4.28 -5.18 -6.01
N ARG A 37 3.54 -6.04 -5.30
CA ARG A 37 3.09 -7.34 -5.82
C ARG A 37 2.19 -7.23 -7.03
N MET A 38 1.34 -6.20 -7.09
CA MET A 38 0.51 -5.94 -8.27
C MET A 38 1.38 -5.54 -9.46
N LEU A 39 2.30 -4.58 -9.27
CA LEU A 39 3.17 -4.07 -10.34
C LEU A 39 4.13 -5.13 -10.86
N ALA A 40 4.70 -5.97 -10.00
CA ALA A 40 5.59 -7.07 -10.37
C ALA A 40 4.93 -8.15 -11.26
N ARG A 41 3.58 -8.17 -11.34
CA ARG A 41 2.87 -9.04 -12.29
C ARG A 41 2.94 -8.54 -13.74
N TYR A 42 3.24 -7.26 -13.94
CA TYR A 42 3.17 -6.59 -15.25
C TYR A 42 4.48 -5.93 -15.65
N LEU A 43 5.34 -5.61 -14.69
CA LEU A 43 6.61 -4.92 -14.89
C LEU A 43 7.76 -5.83 -14.44
N PRO A 44 8.93 -5.76 -15.09
CA PRO A 44 10.10 -6.53 -14.72
C PRO A 44 10.80 -5.89 -13.51
N ILE A 45 10.13 -5.87 -12.36
CA ILE A 45 10.63 -5.32 -11.10
C ILE A 45 10.71 -6.42 -10.04
N GLU A 46 11.71 -6.32 -9.17
CA GLU A 46 11.90 -7.24 -8.05
C GLU A 46 11.45 -6.62 -6.72
N ILE A 47 10.90 -7.45 -5.83
CA ILE A 47 10.51 -7.03 -4.48
C ILE A 47 11.63 -7.42 -3.52
N LEU A 48 12.31 -6.41 -2.97
CA LEU A 48 13.39 -6.60 -2.01
C LEU A 48 12.86 -6.67 -0.56
N PRO A 49 13.52 -7.43 0.33
CA PRO A 49 13.19 -7.41 1.76
C PRO A 49 13.43 -6.01 2.34
N LEU A 50 12.52 -5.54 3.18
CA LEU A 50 12.63 -4.24 3.80
C LEU A 50 13.68 -4.29 4.94
N PRO A 51 14.63 -3.34 5.00
CA PRO A 51 15.63 -3.31 6.07
C PRO A 51 15.00 -3.24 7.46
N PRO A 52 15.60 -3.89 8.48
CA PRO A 52 15.18 -3.77 9.86
C PRO A 52 15.13 -2.29 10.30
N GLY A 53 14.05 -1.89 10.99
CA GLY A 53 13.84 -0.51 11.43
C GLY A 53 13.17 0.42 10.41
N LEU A 54 13.01 0.00 9.16
CA LEU A 54 12.27 0.75 8.13
C LEU A 54 10.80 0.31 8.01
N ALA A 55 10.45 -0.81 8.64
CA ALA A 55 9.09 -1.34 8.68
C ALA A 55 8.19 -0.49 9.58
N GLY A 56 7.29 0.27 8.95
CA GLY A 56 6.20 0.98 9.62
C GLY A 56 4.89 0.18 9.56
N ARG A 57 3.97 0.45 10.48
CA ARG A 57 2.61 -0.09 10.42
C ARG A 57 1.75 0.80 9.54
N TYR A 58 1.28 0.27 8.42
CA TYR A 58 0.31 0.93 7.55
C TYR A 58 -1.08 0.32 7.76
N GLU A 59 -2.08 1.16 8.04
CA GLU A 59 -3.47 0.76 8.20
C GLU A 59 -4.38 1.56 7.28
N ARG A 60 -5.24 0.85 6.55
CA ARG A 60 -6.32 1.49 5.78
C ARG A 60 -7.47 1.81 6.72
N ARG A 61 -7.88 3.07 6.75
CA ARG A 61 -8.99 3.56 7.58
C ARG A 61 -9.97 4.33 6.71
N VAL A 62 -11.26 4.11 6.94
CA VAL A 62 -12.32 4.98 6.41
C VAL A 62 -12.63 5.99 7.50
N ILE A 63 -12.56 7.27 7.17
CA ILE A 63 -12.77 8.38 8.11
C ILE A 63 -13.89 9.24 7.52
N TRP A 64 -14.88 9.57 8.34
CA TRP A 64 -16.00 10.43 7.97
C TRP A 64 -16.36 11.35 9.14
N HIS A 65 -17.09 12.42 8.86
CA HIS A 65 -17.56 13.36 9.87
C HIS A 65 -18.67 12.74 10.73
N GLU A 66 -18.68 12.98 12.04
CA GLU A 66 -19.64 12.39 12.98
C GLU A 66 -21.10 12.63 12.55
N ASN A 67 -21.44 13.84 12.11
CA ASN A 67 -22.77 14.19 11.59
C ASN A 67 -23.27 13.31 10.42
N ALA A 68 -22.37 12.66 9.67
CA ALA A 68 -22.75 11.77 8.57
C ALA A 68 -23.04 10.34 9.06
N SER A 69 -22.89 10.04 10.35
CA SER A 69 -23.07 8.67 10.89
C SER A 69 -24.51 8.17 10.80
N GLY A 70 -25.48 9.07 10.67
CA GLY A 70 -26.88 8.73 10.45
C GLY A 70 -27.26 8.54 8.98
N ASP A 71 -26.37 8.81 8.03
CA ASP A 71 -26.67 8.70 6.59
C ASP A 71 -26.68 7.22 6.14
N PRO A 72 -27.83 6.69 5.67
CA PRO A 72 -27.92 5.29 5.27
C PRO A 72 -27.02 4.95 4.07
N ALA A 73 -26.82 5.89 3.14
CA ALA A 73 -26.00 5.65 1.95
C ALA A 73 -24.52 5.50 2.31
N LEU A 74 -23.99 6.37 3.18
CA LEU A 74 -22.65 6.26 3.72
C LEU A 74 -22.45 4.97 4.52
N MET A 75 -23.40 4.61 5.39
CA MET A 75 -23.30 3.38 6.18
C MET A 75 -23.33 2.12 5.29
N TRP A 76 -24.15 2.12 4.24
CA TRP A 76 -24.13 1.06 3.23
C TRP A 76 -22.77 0.95 2.53
N LEU A 77 -22.20 2.07 2.08
CA LEU A 77 -20.88 2.08 1.43
C LEU A 77 -19.79 1.57 2.37
N ILE A 78 -19.79 2.00 3.63
CA ILE A 78 -18.83 1.54 4.63
C ILE A 78 -18.99 0.03 4.88
N ALA A 79 -20.23 -0.47 4.96
CA ALA A 79 -20.49 -1.90 5.09
C ALA A 79 -19.95 -2.68 3.89
N MET A 80 -20.13 -2.18 2.66
CA MET A 80 -19.55 -2.78 1.47
C MET A 80 -18.01 -2.79 1.53
N LEU A 81 -17.38 -1.67 1.85
CA LEU A 81 -15.92 -1.57 1.97
C LEU A 81 -15.35 -2.52 3.03
N ARG A 82 -16.05 -2.67 4.17
CA ARG A 82 -15.70 -3.65 5.21
C ARG A 82 -15.78 -5.07 4.68
N SER A 83 -16.87 -5.44 4.00
CA SER A 83 -17.05 -6.78 3.45
C SER A 83 -15.98 -7.15 2.43
N ALA A 84 -15.68 -6.23 1.49
CA ALA A 84 -14.66 -6.44 0.47
C ALA A 84 -13.26 -6.56 1.10
N SER A 85 -12.96 -5.74 2.11
CA SER A 85 -11.67 -5.78 2.81
C SER A 85 -11.48 -7.08 3.59
N ALA A 86 -12.55 -7.63 4.19
CA ALA A 86 -12.50 -8.92 4.88
C ALA A 86 -12.23 -10.09 3.92
N GLN A 87 -12.84 -10.06 2.73
CA GLN A 87 -12.58 -11.07 1.69
C GLN A 87 -11.13 -11.04 1.20
N GLU A 88 -10.54 -9.85 1.03
CA GLU A 88 -9.11 -9.71 0.72
C GLU A 88 -8.21 -10.30 1.81
N ALA A 89 -8.57 -10.11 3.09
CA ALA A 89 -7.82 -10.65 4.21
C ALA A 89 -7.88 -12.19 4.26
N CYS A 90 -9.06 -12.78 4.05
CA CYS A 90 -9.23 -14.23 3.94
C CYS A 90 -8.44 -14.82 2.76
N ALA A 91 -8.50 -14.17 1.59
CA ALA A 91 -7.77 -14.61 0.40
C ALA A 91 -6.25 -14.45 0.52
N GLY A 92 -5.78 -13.43 1.25
CA GLY A 92 -4.37 -13.21 1.55
C GLY A 92 -3.81 -14.21 2.58
N GLY A 93 -4.62 -14.61 3.57
CA GLY A 93 -4.24 -15.62 4.57
C GLY A 93 -4.03 -17.02 3.98
N ALA A 94 -4.74 -17.37 2.92
CA ALA A 94 -4.61 -18.65 2.22
C ALA A 94 -3.38 -18.75 1.30
N ARG A 95 -2.62 -17.66 1.10
CA ARG A 95 -1.45 -17.60 0.20
C ARG A 95 -0.14 -17.34 0.94
N ARG A 96 -0.02 -17.77 2.20
CA ARG A 96 1.29 -17.83 2.86
C ARG A 96 1.96 -19.12 2.37
N PRO A 97 2.97 -19.08 1.48
CA PRO A 97 3.75 -20.28 1.25
C PRO A 97 4.54 -20.56 2.53
N GLU A 98 4.38 -21.77 3.03
CA GLU A 98 5.31 -22.42 3.95
C GLU A 98 6.67 -22.51 3.23
N GLY A 99 7.76 -22.06 3.86
CA GLY A 99 9.13 -22.24 3.35
C GLY A 99 9.99 -20.99 3.41
#